data_AF-Q0MRM1-F1
#
_entry.id   AF-Q0MRM1-F1
#
_cell.length_a   1.000
_cell.length_b   1.000
_cell.length_c   1.000
_cell.angle_alpha   90.00
_cell.angle_beta   90.00
_cell.angle_gamma   90.00
#
_symmetry.space_group_name_H-M   'P 1'
#
loop_
_entity.id
_entity.type
_entity.pdbx_description
1 polymer ?
#
loop_
_entity_poly.entity_id
_entity_poly.type
_entity_poly.pdbx_seq_one_letter_code
_entity_poly.pdbx_strand_id
1 'polypeptide(L)'
;MLILQIAHLCAQFCLLAAIFTCVKPQLTRISDEAIESTLNDRRYLLRQLKCATGEAPCDPVGRRLKSLAPLVLRGSCPQCTPQEMKQIQKVLAFVQKNYPKEWNKILHQYAG
;
A
#
# COMPACT_ATOMS: atom_id res chain seq x y z
N MET A 1 51.07 -9.42 5.47
CA MET A 1 50.72 -8.29 6.38
C MET A 1 49.49 -7.49 5.94
N LEU A 2 49.17 -7.35 4.64
CA LEU A 2 47.96 -6.65 4.18
C LEU A 2 46.65 -7.43 4.50
N ILE A 3 46.67 -8.76 4.41
CA ILE A 3 45.50 -9.64 4.60
C ILE A 3 45.00 -9.63 6.05
N LEU A 4 45.90 -9.48 7.03
CA LEU A 4 45.57 -9.49 8.47
C LEU A 4 44.96 -8.15 8.94
N GLN A 5 45.32 -7.02 8.29
CA GLN A 5 44.71 -5.71 8.58
C GLN A 5 43.32 -5.56 7.95
N ILE A 6 43.08 -6.17 6.79
CA ILE A 6 41.74 -6.22 6.15
C ILE A 6 40.75 -7.02 7.01
N ALA A 7 41.20 -8.12 7.64
CA ALA A 7 40.39 -8.91 8.55
C ALA A 7 40.02 -8.14 9.84
N HIS A 8 40.95 -7.37 10.41
CA HIS A 8 40.70 -6.51 11.57
C HIS A 8 39.73 -5.37 11.26
N LEU A 9 39.87 -4.73 10.09
CA LEU A 9 38.96 -3.67 9.62
C LEU A 9 37.54 -4.21 9.35
N CYS A 10 37.42 -5.42 8.79
CA CYS A 10 36.12 -6.11 8.65
C CYS A 10 35.48 -6.44 9.99
N ALA A 11 36.24 -6.92 10.98
CA ALA A 11 35.73 -7.24 12.31
C ALA A 11 35.24 -5.98 13.06
N GLN A 12 35.93 -4.84 12.92
CA GLN A 12 35.51 -3.56 13.51
C GLN A 12 34.31 -2.93 12.81
N PHE A 13 34.15 -3.13 11.51
CA PHE A 13 32.97 -2.67 10.77
C PHE A 13 31.72 -3.52 11.07
N CYS A 14 31.90 -4.81 11.43
CA CYS A 14 30.80 -5.68 11.86
C CYS A 14 30.16 -5.28 13.20
N LEU A 15 30.88 -4.63 14.12
CA LEU A 15 30.30 -4.20 15.40
C LEU A 15 29.32 -3.02 15.25
N LEU A 16 29.43 -2.22 14.18
CA LEU A 16 28.51 -1.10 13.90
C LEU A 16 27.33 -1.51 12.99
N ALA A 17 27.36 -2.71 12.40
CA ALA A 17 26.31 -3.22 11.52
C ALA A 17 25.18 -3.97 12.25
N ALA A 18 25.21 -4.05 13.58
CA ALA A 18 24.16 -4.68 14.37
C ALA A 18 22.84 -3.88 14.44
N ILE A 19 22.76 -2.71 13.79
CA ILE A 19 21.56 -1.89 13.67
C ILE A 19 20.95 -1.99 12.26
N PHE A 20 21.12 -3.12 11.56
CA PHE A 20 20.19 -3.45 10.49
C PHE A 20 19.02 -4.22 11.11
N THR A 21 18.14 -3.50 11.81
CA THR A 21 16.87 -4.06 12.25
C THR A 21 16.12 -4.51 11.00
N CYS A 22 16.04 -5.83 10.79
CA CYS A 22 15.08 -6.43 9.88
C CYS A 22 13.69 -6.13 10.45
N VAL A 23 13.15 -4.95 10.15
CA VAL A 23 11.75 -4.64 10.39
C VAL A 23 10.98 -5.57 9.47
N LYS A 24 10.58 -6.73 9.99
CA LYS A 24 9.55 -7.55 9.35
C LYS A 24 8.33 -6.64 9.21
N PRO A 25 7.72 -6.51 8.02
CA PRO A 25 6.49 -5.74 7.87
C PRO A 25 5.46 -6.34 8.82
N GLN A 26 5.15 -5.61 9.89
CA GLN A 26 4.09 -5.97 10.82
C GLN A 26 2.81 -6.00 9.99
N LEU A 27 2.30 -7.21 9.72
CA LEU A 27 1.02 -7.39 9.04
C LEU A 27 -0.09 -7.01 10.03
N THR A 28 -0.30 -5.71 10.23
CA THR A 28 -1.43 -5.20 11.00
C THR A 28 -2.69 -5.56 10.23
N ARG A 29 -3.40 -6.59 10.67
CA ARG A 29 -4.74 -6.89 10.15
C ARG A 29 -5.61 -5.66 10.35
N ILE A 30 -6.18 -5.14 9.27
CA ILE A 30 -7.13 -4.03 9.34
C ILE A 30 -8.50 -4.62 9.67
N SER A 31 -9.14 -4.12 10.73
CA SER A 31 -10.48 -4.58 11.11
C SER A 31 -11.54 -3.98 10.17
N ASP A 32 -12.71 -4.62 10.09
CA ASP A 32 -13.77 -4.16 9.20
C ASP A 32 -14.37 -2.82 9.67
N GLU A 33 -14.35 -2.54 10.97
CA GLU A 33 -14.79 -1.25 11.55
C GLU A 33 -13.84 -0.11 11.15
N ALA A 34 -12.54 -0.38 11.09
CA ALA A 34 -11.55 0.59 10.62
C ALA A 34 -11.74 0.90 9.12
N ILE A 35 -12.10 -0.10 8.32
CA ILE A 35 -12.47 0.11 6.91
C ILE A 35 -13.73 0.99 6.83
N GLU A 36 -14.77 0.70 7.61
CA GLU A 36 -16.01 1.47 7.61
C GLU A 36 -15.82 2.92 8.05
N SER A 37 -15.06 3.15 9.12
CA SER A 37 -14.78 4.52 9.58
C SER A 37 -14.04 5.32 8.51
N THR A 38 -13.10 4.68 7.80
CA THR A 38 -12.34 5.30 6.71
C THR A 38 -13.23 5.59 5.49
N LEU A 39 -14.16 4.70 5.15
CA LEU A 39 -15.11 4.91 4.05
C LEU A 39 -16.09 6.05 4.35
N ASN A 40 -16.43 6.26 5.63
CA ASN A 40 -17.28 7.35 6.09
C ASN A 40 -16.54 8.69 6.19
N ASP A 41 -15.20 8.70 6.28
CA ASP A 41 -14.42 9.93 6.14
C ASP A 41 -14.33 10.35 4.66
N ARG A 42 -15.34 11.12 4.25
CA ARG A 42 -15.43 11.69 2.89
C ARG A 42 -14.19 12.48 2.49
N ARG A 43 -13.58 13.23 3.42
CA ARG A 43 -12.43 14.08 3.12
C ARG A 43 -11.20 13.22 2.84
N TYR A 44 -10.96 12.20 3.66
CA TYR A 44 -9.88 11.25 3.46
C TYR A 44 -10.09 10.43 2.19
N LEU A 45 -11.29 9.87 1.99
CA LEU A 45 -11.60 9.06 0.81
C LEU A 45 -11.41 9.85 -0.49
N LEU A 46 -11.89 11.09 -0.58
CA LEU A 46 -11.67 11.94 -1.75
C LEU A 46 -10.18 12.22 -2.02
N ARG A 47 -9.36 12.39 -0.98
CA ARG A 47 -7.90 12.53 -1.17
C ARG A 47 -7.30 11.24 -1.73
N GLN A 48 -7.72 10.07 -1.25
CA GLN A 48 -7.25 8.78 -1.74
C GLN A 48 -7.67 8.54 -3.20
N LEU A 49 -8.90 8.89 -3.57
CA LEU A 49 -9.38 8.81 -4.96
C LEU A 49 -8.57 9.72 -5.89
N LYS A 50 -8.30 10.96 -5.47
CA LYS A 50 -7.43 11.88 -6.22
C LYS A 50 -5.99 11.40 -6.32
N CYS A 51 -5.46 10.79 -5.25
CA CYS A 51 -4.14 10.14 -5.30
C CYS A 51 -4.12 9.02 -6.35
N ALA A 52 -5.17 8.19 -6.40
CA ALA A 52 -5.30 7.12 -7.36
C ALA A 52 -5.30 7.65 -8.81
N THR A 53 -5.90 8.80 -9.09
CA THR A 53 -5.89 9.41 -10.44
C THR A 53 -4.69 10.33 -10.69
N GLY A 54 -3.81 10.55 -9.70
CA GLY A 54 -2.66 11.45 -9.82
C GLY A 54 -2.99 12.94 -9.66
N GLU A 55 -4.22 13.27 -9.25
CA GLU A 55 -4.66 14.65 -8.97
C GLU A 55 -4.19 15.19 -7.60
N ALA A 56 -3.66 14.33 -6.74
CA ALA A 56 -3.15 14.69 -5.41
C ALA A 56 -1.97 13.80 -4.99
N PRO A 57 -1.10 14.26 -4.06
CA PRO A 57 -0.07 13.41 -3.50
C PRO A 57 -0.67 12.25 -2.70
N CYS A 58 -0.01 11.10 -2.79
CA CYS A 58 -0.40 9.90 -2.07
C CYS A 58 0.33 9.81 -0.72
N ASP A 59 -0.36 9.40 0.33
CA ASP A 59 0.25 8.93 1.58
C ASP A 59 0.73 7.47 1.43
N PRO A 60 1.38 6.86 2.45
CA PRO A 60 1.89 5.49 2.34
C PRO A 60 0.80 4.47 1.97
N VAL A 61 -0.42 4.64 2.49
CA VAL A 61 -1.57 3.75 2.21
C VAL A 61 -2.00 3.91 0.75
N GLY A 62 -2.22 5.15 0.31
CA GLY A 62 -2.60 5.49 -1.06
C GLY A 62 -1.59 5.00 -2.08
N ARG A 63 -0.29 5.09 -1.80
CA ARG A 63 0.76 4.55 -2.68
C ARG A 63 0.65 3.04 -2.85
N ARG A 64 0.42 2.30 -1.76
CA ARG A 64 0.24 0.85 -1.80
C ARG A 64 -1.03 0.49 -2.59
N LEU A 65 -2.15 1.16 -2.32
CA LEU A 65 -3.40 0.93 -3.05
C LEU A 65 -3.25 1.24 -4.55
N LYS A 66 -2.58 2.35 -4.88
CA LYS A 66 -2.28 2.75 -6.26
C LYS A 66 -1.47 1.69 -7.00
N SER A 67 -0.47 1.09 -6.37
CA SER A 67 0.32 0.01 -6.98
C SER A 67 -0.49 -1.28 -7.23
N LEU A 68 -1.50 -1.55 -6.42
CA LEU A 68 -2.34 -2.75 -6.52
C LEU A 68 -3.56 -2.55 -7.43
N ALA A 69 -3.97 -1.30 -7.67
CA ALA A 69 -5.17 -0.96 -8.44
C ALA A 69 -5.26 -1.66 -9.81
N PRO A 70 -4.20 -1.72 -10.66
CA PRO A 70 -4.30 -2.38 -11.96
C PRO A 70 -4.60 -3.88 -11.85
N LEU A 71 -4.02 -4.55 -10.85
CA LEU A 71 -4.22 -5.98 -10.63
C LEU A 71 -5.65 -6.25 -10.16
N VAL A 72 -6.07 -5.50 -9.13
CA VAL A 72 -7.38 -5.62 -8.51
C VAL A 72 -8.50 -5.37 -9.50
N LEU A 73 -8.36 -4.35 -10.36
CA LEU A 73 -9.37 -4.03 -11.39
C LEU A 73 -9.45 -5.08 -12.49
N ARG A 74 -8.38 -5.84 -12.74
CA ARG A 74 -8.37 -7.01 -13.64
C ARG A 74 -8.87 -8.29 -12.97
N GLY A 75 -9.28 -8.22 -11.70
CA GLY A 75 -9.83 -9.34 -10.95
C GLY A 75 -8.79 -10.21 -10.25
N SER A 76 -7.54 -9.75 -10.09
CA SER A 76 -6.49 -10.53 -9.42
C SER A 76 -5.74 -9.71 -8.38
N CYS A 77 -5.39 -10.29 -7.24
CA CYS A 77 -4.39 -9.70 -6.35
C CYS A 77 -3.56 -10.83 -5.71
N PRO A 78 -2.43 -11.22 -6.33
CA PRO A 78 -1.61 -12.32 -5.83
C PRO A 78 -0.97 -12.03 -4.47
N GLN A 79 -0.88 -10.75 -4.09
CA GLN A 79 -0.30 -10.31 -2.81
C GLN A 79 -1.35 -10.06 -1.72
N CYS A 80 -2.63 -10.30 -2.00
CA CYS A 80 -3.72 -10.08 -1.05
C CYS A 80 -4.14 -11.39 -0.39
N THR A 81 -4.39 -11.34 0.91
CA THR A 81 -5.07 -12.40 1.66
C THR A 81 -6.57 -12.46 1.29
N PRO A 82 -7.28 -13.58 1.56
CA PRO A 82 -8.72 -13.66 1.33
C PRO A 82 -9.54 -12.59 2.07
N GLN A 83 -9.08 -12.18 3.25
CA GLN A 83 -9.71 -11.10 4.03
C GLN A 83 -9.51 -9.75 3.35
N GLU A 84 -8.28 -9.43 2.94
CA GLU A 84 -7.99 -8.19 2.20
C GLU A 84 -8.77 -8.13 0.88
N MET A 85 -8.92 -9.26 0.17
CA MET A 85 -9.75 -9.32 -1.03
C MET A 85 -11.21 -8.94 -0.74
N LYS A 86 -11.82 -9.47 0.33
CA LYS A 86 -13.19 -9.09 0.72
C LYS A 86 -13.30 -7.60 1.05
N GLN A 87 -12.31 -7.06 1.78
CA GLN A 87 -12.29 -5.64 2.14
C GLN A 87 -12.12 -4.75 0.90
N ILE A 88 -11.26 -5.13 -0.03
CA ILE A 88 -11.09 -4.44 -1.32
C ILE A 88 -12.43 -4.43 -2.08
N GLN A 89 -13.11 -5.58 -2.22
CA GLN A 89 -14.41 -5.62 -2.90
C GLN A 89 -15.46 -4.72 -2.23
N LYS A 90 -15.48 -4.66 -0.90
CA LYS A 90 -16.35 -3.74 -0.14
C LYS A 90 -16.04 -2.27 -0.47
N VAL A 91 -14.75 -1.89 -0.49
CA VAL A 91 -14.31 -0.53 -0.84
C VAL A 91 -14.69 -0.19 -2.28
N LEU A 92 -14.45 -1.10 -3.24
CA LEU A 92 -14.79 -0.88 -4.66
C LEU A 92 -16.30 -0.68 -4.83
N ALA A 93 -17.12 -1.55 -4.24
CA ALA A 93 -18.58 -1.42 -4.29
C ALA A 93 -19.06 -0.10 -3.68
N PHE A 94 -18.46 0.32 -2.56
CA PHE A 94 -18.78 1.60 -1.94
C PHE A 94 -18.42 2.79 -2.82
N VAL A 95 -17.22 2.80 -3.43
CA VAL A 95 -16.76 3.87 -4.31
C VAL A 95 -17.61 3.93 -5.59
N GLN A 96 -17.91 2.79 -6.21
CA GLN A 96 -18.80 2.71 -7.37
C GLN A 96 -20.18 3.33 -7.09
N LYS A 97 -20.76 3.01 -5.93
CA LYS A 97 -22.09 3.49 -5.55
C LYS A 97 -22.12 4.98 -5.18
N ASN A 98 -21.13 5.45 -4.42
CA ASN A 98 -21.18 6.79 -3.80
C ASN A 98 -20.33 7.85 -4.54
N TYR A 99 -19.35 7.43 -5.34
CA TYR A 99 -18.40 8.30 -6.04
C TYR A 99 -18.24 7.89 -7.53
N PRO A 100 -19.34 7.84 -8.31
CA PRO A 100 -19.31 7.32 -9.67
C PRO A 100 -18.42 8.15 -10.62
N LYS A 101 -18.28 9.45 -10.36
CA LYS A 101 -17.43 10.34 -11.16
C LYS A 101 -15.95 9.99 -10.99
N GLU A 102 -15.51 9.85 -9.75
CA GLU A 102 -14.16 9.45 -9.38
C GLU A 102 -13.87 8.01 -9.82
N TRP A 103 -14.85 7.12 -9.68
CA TRP A 103 -14.76 5.74 -10.16
C TRP A 103 -14.46 5.67 -11.66
N ASN A 104 -15.18 6.44 -12.48
CA ASN A 104 -14.93 6.48 -13.92
C ASN A 104 -13.52 6.96 -14.25
N LYS A 105 -13.00 7.96 -13.52
CA LYS A 105 -11.61 8.40 -13.70
C LYS A 105 -10.61 7.29 -13.37
N ILE A 106 -10.86 6.51 -12.33
CA ILE A 106 -10.01 5.36 -11.97
C ILE A 106 -10.04 4.31 -13.09
N LEU A 107 -11.22 4.01 -13.65
CA LEU A 107 -11.32 3.09 -14.79
C LEU A 107 -10.52 3.62 -15.99
N HIS A 108 -10.65 4.90 -16.34
CA HIS A 108 -9.85 5.50 -17.42
C HIS A 108 -8.34 5.42 -17.15
N GLN A 109 -7.92 5.52 -15.88
CA GLN A 109 -6.51 5.49 -15.50
C GLN A 109 -5.89 4.08 -15.55
N TYR A 110 -6.66 3.01 -15.31
CA TYR A 110 -6.13 1.67 -15.04
C TYR A 110 -6.75 0.52 -15.85
N ALA A 111 -7.93 0.72 -16.43
CA ALA A 111 -8.64 -0.30 -17.21
C ALA A 111 -8.37 -0.18 -18.73
N GLY A 112 -7.48 0.72 -19.13
CA GLY A 112 -6.93 0.84 -20.48
C GLY A 112 -5.79 -0.14 -20.76
#